data_AF-A0A2V8K6D6-F1
#
_entry.id   AF-A0A2V8K6D6-F1
#
_cell.length_a   1.000
_cell.length_b   1.000
_cell.length_c   1.000
_cell.angle_alpha   90.00
_cell.angle_beta   90.00
_cell.angle_gamma   90.00
#
_symmetry.space_group_name_H-M   'P 1'
#
loop_
_entity.id
_entity.type
_entity.pdbx_description
1 polymer ?
#
loop_
_entity_poly.entity_id
_entity_poly.type
_entity_poly.pdbx_seq_one_letter_code
_entity_poly.pdbx_strand_id
1 'polypeptide(L)'
;MSRNGLLPGVLFCALVFVCAISWARLIAAPARVGDAKTDQEVLKADADCNAAELRGDIKAMDACETDDFTHTHASGEVEYKPGYLKGVGSGEHKFLTLDKTDVHVRSYNGDSAVVESHIHLRANNSGRIADVNNQLITVWVKQQGKWREAAWFAVGLRNPGAQAAEKK
;
A
#
# COMPACT_ATOMS: atom_id res chain seq x y z
N MET A 1 60.55 51.98 38.32
CA MET A 1 61.72 51.44 37.57
C MET A 1 61.47 49.96 37.35
N SER A 2 61.57 49.52 36.08
CA SER A 2 61.81 48.17 35.50
C SER A 2 61.62 46.91 36.38
N ARG A 3 61.22 45.74 35.90
CA ARG A 3 60.81 45.15 34.62
C ARG A 3 60.44 43.68 34.97
N ASN A 4 59.68 43.05 34.07
CA ASN A 4 59.62 41.61 33.80
C ASN A 4 58.92 40.66 34.80
N GLY A 5 57.84 40.04 34.34
CA GLY A 5 57.33 38.80 34.90
C GLY A 5 56.16 38.21 34.09
N LEU A 6 56.40 37.02 33.54
CA LEU A 6 55.44 35.95 33.20
C LEU A 6 54.41 36.11 32.05
N LEU A 7 54.60 35.30 31.00
CA LEU A 7 53.52 34.69 30.19
C LEU A 7 52.81 33.61 31.06
N PRO A 8 51.47 33.38 30.99
CA PRO A 8 50.88 32.64 29.86
C PRO A 8 49.37 32.93 29.58
N GLY A 9 49.02 33.38 28.38
CA GLY A 9 47.63 33.56 27.95
C GLY A 9 47.05 32.31 27.28
N VAL A 10 46.72 31.29 28.07
CA VAL A 10 45.82 30.21 27.67
C VAL A 10 44.41 30.80 27.59
N LEU A 11 44.01 31.34 26.45
CA LEU A 11 42.62 31.78 26.20
C LEU A 11 42.42 32.14 24.72
N PHE A 12 42.70 31.20 23.81
CA PHE A 12 42.25 31.34 22.42
C PHE A 12 40.98 30.50 22.21
N CYS A 13 39.86 31.19 22.41
CA CYS A 13 38.58 31.01 21.73
C CYS A 13 37.99 29.59 21.70
N ALA A 14 37.29 29.25 22.78
CA ALA A 14 36.16 28.33 22.79
C ALA A 14 34.98 28.90 21.95
N LEU A 15 35.14 28.98 20.62
CA LEU A 15 34.14 29.46 19.66
C LEU A 15 34.08 28.55 18.42
N VAL A 16 34.00 27.23 18.63
CA VAL A 16 33.67 26.25 17.57
C VAL A 16 32.42 25.43 17.93
N PHE A 17 31.74 25.74 19.03
CA PHE A 17 30.67 24.90 19.57
C PHE A 17 29.27 25.53 19.54
N VAL A 18 28.98 26.40 18.57
CA VAL A 18 27.62 26.92 18.32
C VAL A 18 27.44 27.07 16.81
N CYS A 19 26.63 26.18 16.20
CA CYS A 19 25.93 26.31 14.88
C CYS A 19 25.79 25.00 14.07
N ALA A 20 26.12 23.82 14.60
CA ALA A 20 25.90 22.54 13.89
C ALA A 20 24.64 21.77 14.34
N ILE A 21 23.71 22.41 15.07
CA ILE A 21 22.50 21.76 15.56
C ILE A 21 21.33 22.09 14.63
N SER A 22 20.97 21.08 13.83
CA SER A 22 19.60 20.79 13.39
C SER A 22 19.05 21.54 12.17
N TRP A 23 19.57 21.19 10.99
CA TRP A 23 18.76 21.14 9.75
C TRP A 23 18.35 19.71 9.39
N ALA A 24 18.36 18.80 10.36
CA ALA A 24 17.57 17.57 10.22
C ALA A 24 16.11 17.98 10.36
N ARG A 25 15.47 18.39 9.26
CA ARG A 25 14.02 18.32 9.17
C ARG A 25 13.68 16.86 9.44
N LEU A 26 13.20 16.56 10.65
CA LEU A 26 12.42 15.35 10.86
C LEU A 26 11.34 15.40 9.78
N ILE A 27 11.44 14.52 8.79
CA ILE A 27 10.27 14.15 8.00
C ILE A 27 9.43 13.37 9.01
N ALA A 28 8.65 14.11 9.81
CA ALA A 28 7.63 13.50 10.64
C ALA A 28 6.72 12.75 9.66
N ALA A 29 6.63 11.44 9.82
CA ALA A 29 5.61 10.67 9.13
C ALA A 29 4.27 11.38 9.37
N PRO A 30 3.43 11.55 8.33
CA PRO A 30 2.13 12.18 8.50
C PRO A 30 1.41 11.50 9.67
N ALA A 31 0.77 12.31 10.53
CA ALA A 31 -0.01 11.79 11.64
C ALA A 31 -1.01 10.75 11.13
N ARG A 32 -1.22 9.66 11.87
CA ARG A 32 -2.27 8.68 11.54
C ARG A 32 -3.61 9.42 11.47
N VAL A 33 -4.12 9.58 10.26
CA VAL A 33 -5.49 10.01 9.99
C VAL A 33 -6.29 8.73 9.87
N GLY A 34 -6.78 8.20 11.00
CA GLY A 34 -7.54 6.96 11.04
C GLY A 34 -7.91 6.56 12.47
N ASP A 35 -9.13 6.08 12.64
CA ASP A 35 -9.58 5.48 13.90
C ASP A 35 -9.17 4.00 13.92
N ALA A 36 -8.42 3.58 14.94
CA ALA A 36 -7.81 2.24 14.97
C ALA A 36 -8.86 1.11 14.89
N LYS A 37 -10.07 1.33 15.41
CA LYS A 37 -11.17 0.38 15.29
C LYS A 37 -11.70 0.35 13.85
N THR A 38 -11.92 1.51 13.25
CA THR A 38 -12.34 1.64 11.85
C THR A 38 -11.33 0.98 10.91
N ASP A 39 -10.04 1.19 11.12
CA ASP A 39 -8.97 0.56 10.33
C ASP A 39 -9.04 -0.97 10.43
N GLN A 40 -9.32 -1.53 11.61
CA GLN A 40 -9.51 -2.97 11.80
C GLN A 40 -10.76 -3.51 11.09
N GLU A 41 -11.87 -2.76 11.09
CA GLU A 41 -13.08 -3.14 10.35
C GLU A 41 -12.80 -3.21 8.84
N VAL A 42 -12.05 -2.24 8.30
CA VAL A 42 -11.66 -2.21 6.88
C VAL A 42 -10.73 -3.37 6.55
N LEU A 43 -9.71 -3.62 7.38
CA LEU A 43 -8.79 -4.76 7.18
C LEU A 43 -9.51 -6.12 7.19
N LYS A 44 -10.53 -6.26 8.04
CA LYS A 44 -11.36 -7.46 8.05
C LYS A 44 -12.14 -7.60 6.73
N ALA A 45 -12.77 -6.51 6.27
CA ALA A 45 -13.50 -6.52 5.01
C ALA A 45 -12.58 -6.87 3.84
N ASP A 46 -11.39 -6.25 3.77
CA ASP A 46 -10.36 -6.54 2.78
C ASP A 46 -9.96 -8.03 2.75
N ALA A 47 -9.68 -8.61 3.92
CA ALA A 47 -9.37 -10.04 4.02
C ALA A 47 -10.53 -10.94 3.56
N ASP A 48 -11.77 -10.59 3.93
CA ASP A 48 -12.96 -11.35 3.54
C ASP A 48 -13.19 -11.30 2.01
N CYS A 49 -12.94 -10.14 1.38
CA CYS A 49 -13.04 -9.95 -0.08
C CYS A 49 -11.95 -10.72 -0.84
N ASN A 50 -10.68 -10.59 -0.43
CA ASN A 50 -9.57 -11.36 -1.00
C ASN A 50 -9.83 -12.88 -0.92
N ALA A 51 -10.43 -13.34 0.19
CA ALA A 51 -10.79 -14.74 0.36
C ALA A 51 -11.93 -15.17 -0.57
N ALA A 52 -12.88 -14.27 -0.87
CA ALA A 52 -13.92 -14.52 -1.88
C ALA A 52 -13.32 -14.64 -3.29
N GLU A 53 -12.38 -13.76 -3.66
CA GLU A 53 -11.66 -13.81 -4.94
C GLU A 53 -10.89 -15.13 -5.12
N LEU A 54 -10.13 -15.54 -4.11
CA LEU A 54 -9.40 -16.83 -4.12
C LEU A 54 -10.31 -18.04 -4.29
N ARG A 55 -11.54 -17.98 -3.74
CA ARG A 55 -12.53 -19.06 -3.89
C ARG A 55 -13.32 -18.97 -5.19
N GLY A 56 -13.25 -17.86 -5.92
CA GLY A 56 -14.16 -17.58 -7.04
C GLY A 56 -15.62 -17.48 -6.60
N ASP A 57 -15.88 -17.02 -5.37
CA ASP A 57 -17.23 -16.93 -4.80
C ASP A 57 -17.93 -15.65 -5.26
N ILE A 58 -18.56 -15.72 -6.43
CA ILE A 58 -19.23 -14.57 -7.07
C ILE A 58 -20.26 -13.90 -6.18
N LYS A 59 -20.98 -14.68 -5.36
CA LYS A 59 -22.00 -14.12 -4.47
C LYS A 59 -21.36 -13.32 -3.33
N ALA A 60 -20.26 -13.83 -2.77
CA ALA A 60 -19.51 -13.09 -1.76
C ALA A 60 -18.87 -11.84 -2.37
N MET A 61 -18.23 -11.95 -3.54
CA MET A 61 -17.66 -10.80 -4.26
C MET A 61 -18.72 -9.73 -4.57
N ASP A 62 -19.90 -10.12 -5.06
CA ASP A 62 -20.99 -9.18 -5.32
C ASP A 62 -21.45 -8.41 -4.07
N ALA A 63 -21.47 -9.07 -2.91
CA ALA A 63 -21.80 -8.42 -1.64
C ALA A 63 -20.68 -7.49 -1.13
N CYS A 64 -19.43 -7.87 -1.42
CA CYS A 64 -18.20 -7.22 -1.01
C CYS A 64 -17.87 -5.97 -1.83
N GLU A 65 -18.14 -5.97 -3.13
CA GLU A 65 -17.82 -4.87 -4.05
C GLU A 65 -19.02 -3.92 -4.18
N THR A 66 -18.80 -2.61 -4.28
CA THR A 66 -19.87 -1.64 -4.58
C THR A 66 -20.44 -1.84 -5.98
N ASP A 67 -21.61 -1.27 -6.26
CA ASP A 67 -22.27 -1.44 -7.57
C ASP A 67 -21.49 -0.73 -8.70
N ASP A 68 -20.71 0.30 -8.34
CA ASP A 68 -19.81 1.06 -9.21
C ASP A 68 -18.35 0.60 -9.13
N PHE A 69 -18.08 -0.59 -8.57
CA PHE A 69 -16.72 -1.10 -8.41
C PHE A 69 -15.95 -1.18 -9.73
N THR A 70 -14.68 -0.80 -9.66
CA THR A 70 -13.71 -0.92 -10.76
C THR A 70 -12.49 -1.74 -10.37
N HIS A 71 -12.09 -2.66 -11.25
CA HIS A 71 -10.84 -3.40 -11.17
C HIS A 71 -9.87 -2.87 -12.24
N THR A 72 -8.79 -2.21 -11.82
CA THR A 72 -7.75 -1.72 -12.73
C THR A 72 -6.55 -2.64 -12.70
N HIS A 73 -6.34 -3.33 -13.81
CA HIS A 73 -5.24 -4.26 -14.03
C HIS A 73 -3.91 -3.52 -14.14
N ALA A 74 -2.79 -4.21 -13.88
CA ALA A 74 -1.45 -3.64 -14.03
C ALA A 74 -1.10 -3.21 -15.49
N SER A 75 -1.88 -3.67 -16.48
CA SER A 75 -1.82 -3.21 -17.87
C SER A 75 -2.41 -1.81 -18.08
N GLY A 76 -3.16 -1.29 -17.10
CA GLY A 76 -3.98 -0.09 -17.21
C GLY A 76 -5.39 -0.33 -17.75
N GLU A 77 -5.75 -1.57 -18.07
CA GLU A 77 -7.12 -1.94 -18.42
C GLU A 77 -8.03 -1.82 -17.20
N VAL A 78 -9.20 -1.21 -17.38
CA VAL A 78 -10.19 -1.00 -16.33
C VAL A 78 -11.43 -1.82 -16.65
N GLU A 79 -11.79 -2.70 -15.73
CA GLU A 79 -13.03 -3.47 -15.78
C GLU A 79 -14.02 -2.96 -14.72
N TYR A 80 -15.30 -2.98 -15.07
CA TYR A 80 -16.38 -2.71 -14.13
C TYR A 80 -16.95 -4.02 -13.58
N LYS A 81 -17.51 -3.95 -12.37
CA LYS A 81 -18.04 -5.10 -11.63
C LYS A 81 -18.78 -6.17 -12.46
N PRO A 82 -19.77 -5.86 -13.32
CA PRO A 82 -20.47 -6.90 -14.08
C PRO A 82 -19.54 -7.70 -15.00
N GLY A 83 -18.55 -7.04 -15.60
CA GLY A 83 -17.54 -7.68 -16.45
C GLY A 83 -16.59 -8.54 -15.63
N TYR A 84 -16.06 -7.97 -14.54
CA TYR A 84 -15.14 -8.67 -13.65
C TYR A 84 -15.76 -9.95 -13.06
N LEU A 85 -16.97 -9.85 -12.47
CA LEU A 85 -17.68 -11.00 -11.92
C LEU A 85 -18.03 -12.05 -12.98
N LYS A 86 -18.33 -11.65 -14.21
CA LYS A 86 -18.53 -12.59 -15.32
C LYS A 86 -17.24 -13.34 -15.66
N GLY A 87 -16.11 -12.64 -15.72
CA GLY A 87 -14.80 -13.24 -15.96
C GLY A 87 -14.42 -14.23 -14.85
N VAL A 88 -14.63 -13.87 -13.57
CA VAL A 88 -14.43 -14.80 -12.45
C VAL A 88 -15.38 -16.00 -12.54
N GLY A 89 -16.67 -15.77 -12.81
CA GLY A 89 -17.69 -16.83 -12.83
C GLY A 89 -17.52 -17.83 -13.97
N SER A 90 -16.92 -17.40 -15.09
CA SER A 90 -16.54 -18.27 -16.20
C SER A 90 -15.20 -19.00 -15.98
N GLY A 91 -14.43 -18.61 -14.95
CA GLY A 91 -13.07 -19.09 -14.70
C GLY A 91 -12.02 -18.44 -15.61
N GLU A 92 -12.41 -17.41 -16.38
CA GLU A 92 -11.48 -16.59 -17.15
C GLU A 92 -10.49 -15.87 -16.24
N HIS A 93 -10.95 -15.38 -15.09
CA HIS A 93 -10.10 -14.86 -14.02
C HIS A 93 -10.17 -15.79 -12.82
N LYS A 94 -9.03 -16.29 -12.38
CA LYS A 94 -8.96 -17.11 -11.17
C LYS A 94 -7.69 -16.86 -10.39
N PHE A 95 -7.83 -16.32 -9.19
CA PHE A 95 -6.72 -16.25 -8.27
C PHE A 95 -6.38 -17.65 -7.76
N LEU A 96 -5.08 -17.97 -7.76
CA LEU A 96 -4.55 -19.27 -7.33
C LEU A 96 -3.88 -19.13 -5.96
N THR A 97 -3.08 -18.08 -5.79
CA THR A 97 -2.46 -17.72 -4.52
C THR A 97 -2.40 -16.21 -4.40
N LEU A 98 -2.64 -15.69 -3.21
CA LEU A 98 -2.55 -14.28 -2.89
C LEU A 98 -1.79 -14.15 -1.58
N ASP A 99 -0.61 -13.53 -1.63
CA ASP A 99 0.18 -13.15 -0.47
C ASP A 99 0.26 -11.63 -0.39
N LYS A 100 -0.26 -11.06 0.70
CA LYS A 100 -0.45 -9.61 0.87
C LYS A 100 0.38 -9.14 2.06
N THR A 101 1.32 -8.24 1.81
CA THR A 101 2.27 -7.70 2.79
C THR A 101 2.23 -6.17 2.82
N ASP A 102 2.94 -5.57 3.77
CA ASP A 102 3.16 -4.12 3.85
C ASP A 102 1.86 -3.30 3.81
N VAL A 103 0.86 -3.78 4.54
CA VAL A 103 -0.49 -3.20 4.53
C VAL A 103 -0.55 -1.92 5.37
N HIS A 104 -0.97 -0.84 4.74
CA HIS A 104 -1.15 0.47 5.35
C HIS A 104 -2.59 0.93 5.11
N VAL A 105 -3.32 1.21 6.19
CA VAL A 105 -4.71 1.67 6.13
C VAL A 105 -4.80 3.11 6.60
N ARG A 106 -5.63 3.89 5.89
CA ARG A 106 -6.05 5.23 6.30
C ARG A 106 -7.56 5.32 6.16
N SER A 107 -8.25 5.38 7.29
CA SER A 107 -9.68 5.69 7.33
C SER A 107 -9.94 7.19 7.42
N TYR A 108 -11.02 7.63 6.77
CA TYR A 108 -11.45 9.02 6.72
C TYR A 108 -12.92 9.08 7.11
N ASN A 109 -13.23 9.96 8.06
CA ASN A 109 -14.60 10.27 8.51
C ASN A 109 -15.47 9.07 8.94
N GLY A 110 -14.86 7.89 9.17
CA GLY A 110 -15.54 6.66 9.62
C GLY A 110 -16.29 5.89 8.54
N ASP A 111 -16.32 6.38 7.29
CA ASP A 111 -17.13 5.82 6.20
C ASP A 111 -16.37 5.62 4.88
N SER A 112 -15.11 6.04 4.81
CA SER A 112 -14.23 5.80 3.68
C SER A 112 -12.83 5.39 4.16
N ALA A 113 -12.13 4.60 3.35
CA ALA A 113 -10.75 4.23 3.65
C ALA A 113 -9.96 3.93 2.38
N VAL A 114 -8.65 4.11 2.49
CA VAL A 114 -7.67 3.67 1.49
C VAL A 114 -6.77 2.62 2.14
N VAL A 115 -6.58 1.51 1.45
CA VAL A 115 -5.64 0.46 1.83
C VAL A 115 -4.57 0.39 0.76
N GLU A 116 -3.32 0.59 1.16
CA GLU A 116 -2.15 0.36 0.32
C GLU A 116 -1.45 -0.91 0.78
N SER A 117 -0.99 -1.74 -0.15
CA SER A 117 -0.31 -2.99 0.17
C SER A 117 0.59 -3.46 -0.95
N HIS A 118 1.57 -4.29 -0.61
CA HIS A 118 2.28 -5.11 -1.58
C HIS A 118 1.56 -6.47 -1.73
N ILE A 119 1.50 -7.00 -2.96
CA ILE A 119 0.86 -8.29 -3.23
C ILE A 119 1.72 -9.13 -4.18
N HIS A 120 1.95 -10.38 -3.82
CA HIS A 120 2.42 -11.43 -4.72
C HIS A 120 1.23 -12.32 -5.10
N LEU A 121 0.85 -12.27 -6.36
CA LEU A 121 -0.36 -12.88 -6.88
C LEU A 121 -0.01 -13.87 -7.99
N ARG A 122 -0.52 -15.10 -7.85
CA ARG A 122 -0.59 -16.04 -8.97
C ARG A 122 -2.04 -16.15 -9.41
N ALA A 123 -2.28 -15.98 -10.70
CA ALA A 123 -3.62 -16.02 -11.28
C ALA A 123 -3.61 -16.83 -12.58
N ASN A 124 -4.73 -17.49 -12.87
CA ASN A 124 -5.01 -18.04 -14.18
C ASN A 124 -5.92 -17.06 -14.92
N ASN A 125 -5.42 -16.54 -16.05
CA ASN A 125 -6.12 -15.61 -16.93
C ASN A 125 -6.31 -16.29 -18.29
N SER A 126 -7.50 -16.83 -18.53
CA SER A 126 -7.89 -17.54 -19.76
C SER A 126 -6.93 -18.69 -20.12
N GLY A 127 -6.45 -19.44 -19.13
CA GLY A 127 -5.50 -20.55 -19.29
C GLY A 127 -4.03 -20.16 -19.20
N ARG A 128 -3.71 -18.85 -19.12
CA ARG A 128 -2.35 -18.37 -18.92
C ARG A 128 -2.09 -18.07 -17.45
N ILE A 129 -1.07 -18.71 -16.88
CA ILE A 129 -0.67 -18.48 -15.50
C ILE A 129 0.19 -17.21 -15.44
N ALA A 130 -0.32 -16.20 -14.74
CA ALA A 130 0.43 -15.02 -14.34
C ALA A 130 1.02 -15.24 -12.94
N ASP A 131 2.21 -14.70 -12.72
CA ASP A 131 2.92 -14.71 -11.45
C ASP A 131 3.54 -13.31 -11.27
N VAL A 132 2.89 -12.47 -10.47
CA VAL A 132 3.11 -11.02 -10.46
C VAL A 132 3.36 -10.50 -9.05
N ASN A 133 4.23 -9.49 -8.95
CA ASN A 133 4.44 -8.67 -7.77
C ASN A 133 3.89 -7.28 -8.06
N ASN A 134 2.92 -6.81 -7.29
CA ASN A 134 2.26 -5.53 -7.51
C ASN A 134 2.26 -4.68 -6.24
N GLN A 135 2.29 -3.36 -6.42
CA GLN A 135 1.77 -2.43 -5.43
C GLN A 135 0.28 -2.25 -5.68
N LEU A 136 -0.52 -2.35 -4.64
CA LEU A 136 -1.97 -2.29 -4.69
C LEU A 136 -2.49 -1.08 -3.91
N ILE A 137 -3.50 -0.43 -4.47
CA ILE A 137 -4.40 0.48 -3.75
C ILE A 137 -5.81 -0.08 -3.85
N THR A 138 -6.47 -0.27 -2.72
CA THR A 138 -7.91 -0.53 -2.65
C THR A 138 -8.63 0.61 -1.93
N VAL A 139 -9.80 0.97 -2.43
CA VAL A 139 -10.65 2.04 -1.88
C VAL A 139 -11.90 1.42 -1.31
N TRP A 140 -12.25 1.79 -0.08
CA TRP A 140 -13.36 1.23 0.67
C TRP A 140 -14.35 2.30 1.06
N VAL A 141 -15.63 1.96 1.01
CA VAL A 141 -16.73 2.82 1.45
C VAL A 141 -17.70 2.03 2.32
N LYS A 142 -18.28 2.68 3.33
CA LYS A 142 -19.26 2.08 4.22
C LYS A 142 -20.66 2.37 3.71
N GLN A 143 -21.31 1.40 3.08
CA GLN A 143 -22.68 1.49 2.60
C GLN A 143 -23.60 0.68 3.50
N GLN A 144 -24.65 1.31 4.04
CA GLN A 144 -25.65 0.65 4.89
C GLN A 144 -25.01 -0.11 6.07
N GLY A 145 -23.95 0.47 6.66
CA GLY A 145 -23.22 -0.11 7.78
C GLY A 145 -22.21 -1.20 7.42
N LYS A 146 -22.05 -1.53 6.14
CA LYS A 146 -21.10 -2.55 5.66
C LYS A 146 -20.00 -1.91 4.83
N TRP A 147 -18.76 -2.30 5.08
CA TRP A 147 -17.63 -1.94 4.23
C TRP A 147 -17.72 -2.70 2.91
N ARG A 148 -17.59 -1.97 1.81
CA ARG A 148 -17.55 -2.50 0.46
C ARG A 148 -16.37 -1.90 -0.30
N GLU A 149 -15.74 -2.70 -1.13
CA GLU A 149 -14.64 -2.27 -2.00
C GLU A 149 -15.20 -1.51 -3.20
N ALA A 150 -14.76 -0.27 -3.39
CA ALA A 150 -15.15 0.59 -4.49
C ALA A 150 -14.14 0.59 -5.65
N ALA A 151 -12.87 0.35 -5.36
CA ALA A 151 -11.86 0.25 -6.40
C ALA A 151 -10.72 -0.66 -5.97
N TRP A 152 -10.23 -1.46 -6.91
CA TRP A 152 -9.01 -2.23 -6.82
C TRP A 152 -8.07 -1.74 -7.92
N PHE A 153 -6.85 -1.33 -7.59
CA PHE A 153 -5.90 -0.78 -8.55
C PHE A 153 -4.50 -1.32 -8.33
N ALA A 154 -3.93 -1.98 -9.35
CA ALA A 154 -2.57 -2.50 -9.28
C ALA A 154 -1.59 -1.74 -10.17
N VAL A 155 -0.38 -1.57 -9.63
CA VAL A 155 0.82 -1.23 -10.39
C VAL A 155 1.76 -2.43 -10.36
N GLY A 156 2.11 -2.93 -11.55
CA GLY A 156 3.10 -3.99 -11.69
C GLY A 156 4.49 -3.52 -11.25
N LEU A 157 5.10 -4.26 -10.32
CA LEU A 157 6.48 -4.04 -9.91
C LEU A 157 7.41 -4.91 -10.74
N ARG A 158 8.55 -4.36 -11.14
CA ARG A 158 9.59 -5.15 -11.81
C ARG A 158 10.20 -6.12 -10.81
N ASN A 159 10.18 -7.42 -11.12
CA ASN A 159 10.92 -8.42 -10.35
C ASN A 159 12.42 -8.06 -10.32
N PRO A 160 13.04 -7.84 -9.14
CA PRO A 160 14.46 -7.50 -9.04
C PRO A 160 15.39 -8.53 -9.72
N GLY A 161 14.97 -9.80 -9.78
CA GLY A 161 15.74 -10.90 -10.39
C GLY A 161 15.83 -10.86 -11.92
N ALA A 162 14.98 -10.12 -12.63
CA ALA A 162 15.02 -10.03 -14.09
C ALA A 162 16.20 -9.20 -14.61
N GLN A 163 16.72 -8.27 -13.82
CA GLN A 163 17.82 -7.38 -14.22
C GLN A 163 19.20 -8.09 -14.25
N ALA A 164 19.34 -9.23 -13.58
CA ALA A 164 20.58 -10.00 -13.58
C ALA A 164 20.76 -10.84 -14.86
N ALA A 165 19.69 -11.10 -15.61
CA ALA A 165 19.72 -11.92 -16.82
C ALA A 165 19.96 -11.12 -18.11
N GLU A 166 19.67 -9.81 -18.13
CA GLU A 166 19.91 -8.93 -19.29
C GLU A 166 21.34 -8.37 -19.38
N LYS A 167 22.21 -8.70 -18.41
CA LYS A 167 23.63 -8.29 -18.39
C LYS A 167 24.61 -9.43 -18.71
N LYS A 168 24.18 -10.43 -19.49
CA LYS A 168 25.06 -11.44 -20.10
C LYS A 168 24.93 -11.40 -21.60
#